data_AF-Q97XR5-F1
#
_entry.id   AF-Q97XR5-F1
#
_cell.length_a   1.000
_cell.length_b   1.000
_cell.length_c   1.000
_cell.angle_alpha   90.00
_cell.angle_beta   90.00
_cell.angle_gamma   90.00
#
_symmetry.space_group_name_H-M   'P 1'
#
loop_
_entity.id
_entity.type
_entity.pdbx_description
1 polymer ?
#
loop_
_entity_poly.entity_id
_entity_poly.type
_entity_poly.pdbx_seq_one_letter_code
_entity_poly.pdbx_strand_id
1 'polypeptide(L)'
;MLEDVIDPETNYSIVKMGFIRNIEIEEGKIKVTLSPPTFWCPPLFLYMILEDVKRKLSESYNGVLIQVVDHHDAEKLTSCINNGKSFEECYKNEVEGNSYEAIRERFRVKRERDDRLSKLTLSINGEFCRLIYEAKRK
;
A
#
# COMPACT_ATOMS: atom_id res chain seq x y z
N MET A 1 -8.60 -2.36 -11.99
CA MET A 1 -9.06 -1.15 -11.27
C MET A 1 -8.25 -0.99 -9.98
N LEU A 2 -8.15 0.20 -9.36
CA LEU A 2 -7.41 0.34 -8.08
C LEU A 2 -8.07 -0.41 -6.91
N GLU A 3 -9.36 -0.74 -7.04
CA GLU A 3 -10.11 -1.55 -6.08
C GLU A 3 -9.52 -2.96 -5.89
N ASP A 4 -8.85 -3.48 -6.92
CA ASP A 4 -8.17 -4.79 -6.91
C ASP A 4 -6.85 -4.77 -6.14
N VAL A 5 -6.36 -3.59 -5.75
CA VAL A 5 -5.16 -3.47 -4.92
C VAL A 5 -5.53 -3.76 -3.48
N ILE A 6 -5.04 -4.88 -2.99
CA ILE A 6 -5.35 -5.42 -1.67
C ILE A 6 -4.14 -5.20 -0.77
N ASP A 7 -4.38 -4.61 0.40
CA ASP A 7 -3.36 -4.53 1.43
C ASP A 7 -2.97 -5.95 1.91
N PRO A 8 -1.68 -6.31 1.85
CA PRO A 8 -1.22 -7.63 2.25
C PRO A 8 -1.51 -7.95 3.73
N GLU A 9 -1.57 -6.94 4.60
CA GLU A 9 -1.77 -7.14 6.04
C GLU A 9 -3.23 -7.45 6.40
N THR A 10 -4.17 -6.69 5.83
CA THR A 10 -5.61 -6.77 6.17
C THR A 10 -6.44 -7.58 5.18
N ASN A 11 -5.91 -7.91 4.00
CA ASN A 11 -6.68 -8.49 2.89
C ASN A 11 -7.88 -7.63 2.48
N TYR A 12 -7.79 -6.31 2.66
CA TYR A 12 -8.83 -5.35 2.32
C TYR A 12 -8.38 -4.43 1.19
N SER A 13 -9.35 -3.96 0.41
CA SER A 13 -9.08 -3.03 -0.69
C SER A 13 -8.63 -1.68 -0.16
N ILE A 14 -7.54 -1.14 -0.71
CA ILE A 14 -7.02 0.17 -0.31
C ILE A 14 -8.03 1.29 -0.58
N VAL A 15 -8.91 1.10 -1.57
CA VAL A 15 -10.01 2.03 -1.88
C VAL A 15 -11.06 1.98 -0.77
N LYS A 16 -11.45 0.79 -0.33
CA LYS A 16 -12.42 0.60 0.77
C LYS A 16 -11.87 1.10 2.12
N MET A 17 -10.57 1.01 2.33
CA MET A 17 -9.89 1.57 3.50
C MET A 17 -9.65 3.09 3.41
N GLY A 18 -9.99 3.73 2.29
CA GLY A 18 -9.86 5.17 2.15
C GLY A 18 -8.42 5.67 1.94
N PHE A 19 -7.51 4.84 1.43
CA PHE A 19 -6.13 5.27 1.19
C PHE A 19 -6.04 6.38 0.14
N ILE A 20 -6.92 6.35 -0.86
CA ILE A 20 -6.88 7.31 -1.96
C ILE A 20 -7.38 8.68 -1.49
N ARG A 21 -6.50 9.68 -1.50
CA ARG A 21 -6.85 11.07 -1.15
C ARG A 21 -7.15 11.92 -2.37
N ASN A 22 -6.34 11.79 -3.40
CA ASN A 22 -6.50 12.57 -4.62
C ASN A 22 -6.03 11.75 -5.84
N ILE A 23 -6.67 11.99 -6.98
CA ILE A 23 -6.24 11.47 -8.28
C ILE A 23 -6.28 12.64 -9.27
N GLU A 24 -5.15 12.92 -9.89
CA GLU A 24 -4.99 13.95 -10.92
C GLU A 24 -4.55 13.26 -12.21
N ILE A 25 -5.20 13.57 -13.34
CA ILE A 25 -4.89 12.98 -14.64
C ILE A 25 -4.69 14.11 -15.64
N GLU A 26 -3.50 14.15 -16.25
CA GLU A 26 -3.12 15.17 -17.23
C GLU A 26 -2.31 14.51 -18.36
N GLU A 27 -2.72 14.73 -19.61
CA GLU A 27 -1.98 14.29 -20.81
C GLU A 27 -1.51 12.81 -20.79
N GLY A 28 -2.35 11.91 -20.29
CA GLY A 28 -2.02 10.47 -20.20
C GLY A 28 -1.05 10.10 -19.07
N LYS A 29 -0.75 11.04 -18.18
CA LYS A 29 -0.06 10.82 -16.91
C LYS A 29 -1.07 10.87 -15.77
N ILE A 30 -0.82 10.07 -14.72
CA ILE A 30 -1.63 10.02 -13.52
C ILE A 30 -0.75 10.31 -12.29
N LYS A 31 -1.27 11.14 -11.39
CA LYS A 31 -0.73 11.34 -10.05
C LYS A 31 -1.76 10.87 -9.03
N VAL A 32 -1.35 9.96 -8.13
CA VAL A 32 -2.20 9.45 -7.06
C VAL A 32 -1.60 9.83 -5.72
N THR A 33 -2.40 10.44 -4.86
CA THR A 33 -2.03 10.74 -3.47
C THR A 33 -2.64 9.70 -2.54
N LEU A 34 -1.80 9.04 -1.75
CA LEU A 34 -2.13 7.97 -0.81
C LEU A 34 -1.85 8.42 0.62
N SER A 35 -2.77 8.12 1.53
CA SER A 35 -2.68 8.41 2.97
C SER A 35 -3.07 7.15 3.74
N PRO A 36 -2.12 6.45 4.38
CA PRO A 36 -2.43 5.26 5.14
C PRO A 36 -3.31 5.59 6.36
N PRO A 37 -4.09 4.61 6.88
CA PRO A 37 -4.97 4.80 8.01
C PRO A 37 -4.22 5.24 9.26
N THR A 38 -2.98 4.77 9.45
CA THR A 38 -2.13 5.10 10.59
C THR A 38 -0.81 5.70 10.14
N PHE A 39 -0.28 6.64 10.94
CA PHE A 39 0.98 7.33 10.66
C PHE A 39 2.22 6.41 10.75
N TRP A 40 2.12 5.38 11.58
CA TRP A 40 3.15 4.38 11.86
C TRP A 40 2.84 3.02 11.20
N CYS A 41 2.10 3.01 10.09
CA CYS A 41 1.94 1.81 9.27
C CYS A 41 3.34 1.25 8.90
N PRO A 42 3.58 -0.07 8.93
CA PRO A 42 4.90 -0.58 8.59
C PRO A 42 5.29 -0.17 7.14
N PRO A 43 6.45 0.49 6.94
CA PRO A 43 6.85 0.97 5.62
C PRO A 43 6.91 -0.15 4.57
N LEU A 44 7.22 -1.37 5.01
CA LEU A 44 7.26 -2.56 4.18
C LEU A 44 5.91 -2.87 3.50
N PHE A 45 4.81 -2.89 4.27
CA PHE A 45 3.48 -3.19 3.72
C PHE A 45 2.97 -2.04 2.86
N LEU A 46 3.21 -0.80 3.29
CA LEU A 46 2.88 0.36 2.48
C LEU A 46 3.64 0.33 1.15
N TYR A 47 4.93 -0.03 1.16
CA TYR A 47 5.71 -0.16 -0.07
C TYR A 47 5.16 -1.24 -1.01
N MET A 48 4.76 -2.42 -0.50
CA MET A 48 4.07 -3.46 -1.30
C MET A 48 2.81 -2.93 -1.98
N ILE A 49 2.00 -2.15 -1.26
CA ILE A 49 0.81 -1.49 -1.81
C ILE A 49 1.20 -0.50 -2.91
N LEU A 50 2.22 0.33 -2.69
CA LEU A 50 2.68 1.33 -3.65
C LEU A 50 3.16 0.69 -4.95
N GLU A 51 3.87 -0.44 -4.87
CA GLU A 51 4.26 -1.23 -6.03
C GLU A 51 3.05 -1.77 -6.80
N ASP A 52 2.07 -2.33 -6.11
CA ASP A 52 0.87 -2.86 -6.74
C ASP A 52 0.02 -1.75 -7.39
N VAL A 53 -0.08 -0.58 -6.76
CA VAL A 53 -0.68 0.62 -7.36
C VAL A 53 0.08 1.04 -8.61
N LYS A 54 1.41 1.20 -8.52
CA LYS A 54 2.24 1.66 -9.63
C LYS A 54 2.13 0.71 -10.82
N ARG A 55 2.26 -0.59 -10.57
CA ARG A 55 2.13 -1.65 -11.59
C ARG A 55 0.77 -1.59 -12.28
N LYS A 56 -0.33 -1.53 -11.51
CA LYS A 56 -1.69 -1.50 -12.06
C LYS A 56 -1.97 -0.25 -12.89
N LEU A 57 -1.47 0.91 -12.48
CA LEU A 57 -1.68 2.16 -13.21
C LEU A 57 -0.80 2.25 -14.46
N SER A 58 0.41 1.69 -14.43
CA SER A 58 1.30 1.64 -15.60
C SER A 58 0.72 0.81 -16.76
N GLU A 59 -0.28 -0.03 -16.51
CA GLU A 59 -1.03 -0.74 -17.58
C GLU A 59 -1.90 0.20 -18.43
N SER A 60 -2.25 1.39 -17.92
CA SER A 60 -3.21 2.31 -18.54
C SER A 60 -2.69 3.74 -18.75
N TYR A 61 -1.58 4.11 -18.10
CA TYR A 61 -1.03 5.47 -18.15
C TYR A 61 0.45 5.45 -18.52
N ASN A 62 0.88 6.43 -19.31
CA ASN A 62 2.25 6.55 -19.79
C ASN A 62 3.22 7.09 -18.73
N GLY A 63 2.68 7.70 -17.67
CA GLY A 63 3.45 8.17 -16.52
C GLY A 63 2.64 8.06 -15.25
N VAL A 64 3.22 7.46 -14.23
CA VAL A 64 2.58 7.25 -12.92
C VAL A 64 3.43 7.90 -11.84
N LEU A 65 2.86 8.87 -11.15
CA LEU A 65 3.44 9.50 -9.97
C LEU A 65 2.60 9.12 -8.75
N ILE A 66 3.28 8.73 -7.68
CA ILE A 66 2.62 8.37 -6.42
C ILE A 66 3.17 9.29 -5.33
N GLN A 67 2.27 9.93 -4.59
CA GLN A 67 2.61 10.75 -3.44
C GLN A 67 2.05 10.10 -2.18
N VAL A 68 2.89 9.87 -1.18
CA VAL A 68 2.48 9.42 0.15
C VAL A 68 2.39 10.63 1.06
N VAL A 69 1.33 10.70 1.87
CA VAL A 69 1.12 11.73 2.91
C VAL A 69 0.69 11.06 4.21
N ASP A 70 0.72 11.79 5.33
CA ASP A 70 0.29 11.31 6.67
C ASP A 70 0.99 10.04 7.16
N HIS A 71 2.28 9.89 6.84
CA HIS A 71 3.11 8.76 7.23
C HIS A 71 4.49 9.23 7.67
N HIS A 72 5.11 8.58 8.66
CA HIS A 72 6.43 8.97 9.18
C HIS A 72 7.52 8.96 8.09
N ASP A 73 7.49 7.99 7.19
CA ASP A 73 8.41 7.87 6.05
C ASP A 73 7.81 8.34 4.71
N ALA A 74 6.84 9.26 4.73
CA ALA A 74 6.12 9.70 3.53
C ALA A 74 7.05 10.17 2.39
N GLU A 75 8.03 11.03 2.69
CA GLU A 75 8.97 11.57 1.69
C GLU A 75 9.87 10.46 1.13
N LYS A 76 10.40 9.61 2.00
CA LYS A 76 11.28 8.49 1.63
C LYS A 76 10.54 7.51 0.73
N LEU A 77 9.35 7.06 1.11
CA LEU A 77 8.51 6.16 0.31
C LEU A 77 8.13 6.76 -1.05
N THR A 78 7.73 8.04 -1.06
CA THR A 78 7.39 8.78 -2.29
C THR A 78 8.58 8.82 -3.25
N SER A 79 9.76 9.16 -2.74
CA SER A 79 10.99 9.18 -3.55
C SER A 79 11.33 7.79 -4.08
N CYS A 80 11.29 6.79 -3.20
CA CYS A 80 11.59 5.40 -3.52
C CYS A 80 10.76 4.84 -4.67
N ILE A 81 9.43 4.87 -4.51
CA ILE A 81 8.54 4.28 -5.51
C ILE A 81 8.64 5.00 -6.86
N ASN A 82 8.76 6.33 -6.85
CA ASN A 82 8.83 7.11 -8.09
C ASN A 82 10.14 6.91 -8.85
N ASN A 83 11.26 6.71 -8.13
CA ASN A 83 12.56 6.39 -8.73
C ASN A 83 12.70 4.91 -9.12
N GLY A 84 11.71 4.05 -8.83
CA GLY A 84 11.76 2.63 -9.20
C GLY A 84 12.82 1.82 -8.46
N LYS A 85 13.24 2.28 -7.28
CA LYS A 85 14.16 1.56 -6.38
C LYS A 85 13.42 0.45 -5.66
N SER A 86 14.05 -0.68 -5.38
CA SER A 86 13.46 -1.72 -4.52
C SER A 86 13.33 -1.25 -3.07
N PHE A 87 12.57 -2.00 -2.25
CA PHE A 87 12.47 -1.72 -0.82
C PHE A 87 13.83 -1.78 -0.13
N GLU A 88 14.64 -2.79 -0.43
CA GLU A 88 15.99 -2.97 0.13
C GLU A 88 16.95 -1.85 -0.28
N GLU A 89 16.86 -1.36 -1.52
CA GLU A 89 17.64 -0.20 -1.95
C GLU A 89 17.26 1.06 -1.16
N CYS A 90 16.00 1.19 -0.81
CA CYS A 90 15.44 2.31 -0.07
C CYS A 90 15.70 2.27 1.43
N TYR A 91 15.75 1.09 2.01
CA TYR A 91 15.90 0.86 3.45
C TYR A 91 17.21 0.10 3.78
N LYS A 92 18.23 0.26 2.93
CA LYS A 92 19.51 -0.49 3.00
C LYS A 92 20.18 -0.54 4.38
N ASN A 93 20.04 0.52 5.18
CA ASN A 93 20.66 0.63 6.51
C ASN A 93 19.72 0.23 7.66
N GLU A 94 18.47 -0.13 7.34
CA GLU A 94 17.39 -0.41 8.29
C GLU A 94 16.86 -1.84 8.15
N VAL A 95 17.25 -2.54 7.09
CA VAL A 95 16.80 -3.90 6.79
C VAL A 95 18.00 -4.85 6.81
N GLU A 96 17.89 -5.90 7.64
CA GLU A 96 18.82 -7.03 7.62
C GLU A 96 18.15 -8.24 6.93
N GLY A 97 18.81 -8.77 5.89
CA GLY A 97 18.39 -9.99 5.18
C GLY A 97 17.37 -9.80 4.05
N ASN A 98 17.16 -10.87 3.26
CA ASN A 98 16.26 -10.91 2.09
C ASN A 98 14.80 -11.16 2.50
N SER A 99 14.21 -10.21 3.24
CA SER A 99 12.92 -10.40 3.87
C SER A 99 11.72 -9.94 3.04
N TYR A 100 11.90 -9.06 2.04
CA TYR A 100 10.76 -8.47 1.31
C TYR A 100 9.89 -9.53 0.63
N GLU A 101 10.47 -10.30 -0.29
CA GLU A 101 9.76 -11.35 -1.03
C GLU A 101 9.29 -12.47 -0.09
N ALA A 102 10.10 -12.83 0.92
CA ALA A 102 9.72 -13.83 1.90
C ALA A 102 8.49 -13.41 2.73
N ILE A 103 8.41 -12.13 3.13
CA ILE A 103 7.26 -11.59 3.85
C ILE A 103 6.06 -11.48 2.91
N ARG A 104 6.25 -10.98 1.69
CA ARG A 104 5.19 -10.90 0.67
C ARG A 104 4.54 -12.26 0.44
N GLU A 105 5.36 -13.29 0.27
CA GLU A 105 4.90 -14.66 0.08
C GLU A 105 4.19 -15.22 1.32
N ARG A 106 4.73 -14.98 2.51
CA ARG A 106 4.10 -15.43 3.76
C ARG A 106 2.69 -14.86 3.93
N PHE A 107 2.50 -13.58 3.62
CA PHE A 107 1.17 -12.95 3.68
C PHE A 107 0.27 -13.40 2.52
N ARG A 108 0.80 -13.68 1.33
CA ARG A 108 0.04 -14.34 0.25
C ARG A 108 -0.53 -15.68 0.70
N VAL A 109 0.32 -16.57 1.24
CA VAL A 109 -0.11 -17.88 1.74
C VAL A 109 -1.14 -17.73 2.87
N LYS A 110 -0.97 -16.78 3.79
CA LYS A 110 -1.95 -16.51 4.86
C LYS A 110 -3.31 -16.12 4.31
N ARG A 111 -3.37 -15.35 3.22
CA ARG A 111 -4.63 -14.95 2.56
C ARG A 111 -5.32 -16.11 1.83
N GLU A 112 -4.53 -17.01 1.26
CA GLU A 112 -5.03 -18.19 0.52
C GLU A 112 -5.52 -19.31 1.43
N ARG A 113 -5.21 -19.26 2.73
CA ARG A 113 -5.75 -20.20 3.70
C ARG A 113 -7.27 -20.06 3.81
N ASP A 114 -7.96 -21.12 3.41
CA ASP A 114 -9.41 -21.22 3.51
C ASP A 114 -9.86 -21.66 4.92
N ASP A 115 -9.45 -20.91 5.95
CA ASP A 115 -9.89 -21.14 7.32
C ASP A 115 -10.68 -19.94 7.85
N ARG A 116 -11.73 -20.24 8.63
CA ARG A 116 -12.71 -19.24 9.12
C ARG A 116 -12.07 -18.18 10.01
N LEU A 117 -11.06 -18.57 10.81
CA LEU A 117 -10.44 -17.67 11.78
C LEU A 117 -9.53 -16.65 11.09
N SER A 118 -8.72 -17.10 10.11
CA SER A 118 -7.89 -16.22 9.29
C SER A 118 -8.76 -15.21 8.52
N LYS A 119 -9.85 -15.67 7.88
CA LYS A 119 -10.78 -14.79 7.17
C LYS A 119 -11.40 -13.73 8.08
N LEU A 120 -11.87 -14.14 9.27
CA LEU A 120 -12.46 -13.21 10.24
C LEU A 120 -11.43 -12.19 10.74
N THR A 121 -10.22 -12.63 11.06
CA THR A 121 -9.14 -11.76 11.56
C THR A 121 -8.76 -10.69 10.54
N LEU A 122 -8.61 -11.09 9.28
CA LEU A 122 -8.32 -10.17 8.17
C LEU A 122 -9.46 -9.15 7.99
N SER A 123 -10.70 -9.62 7.97
CA SER A 123 -11.88 -8.75 7.86
C SER A 123 -11.96 -7.72 8.99
N ILE A 124 -11.70 -8.12 10.24
CA ILE A 124 -11.73 -7.22 11.40
C ILE A 124 -10.65 -6.14 11.25
N ASN A 125 -9.43 -6.51 10.86
CA ASN A 125 -8.34 -5.55 10.68
C ASN A 125 -8.66 -4.54 9.57
N GLY A 126 -9.22 -5.00 8.45
CA GLY A 126 -9.65 -4.11 7.35
C GLY A 126 -10.72 -3.12 7.76
N GLU A 127 -11.76 -3.57 8.48
CA GLU A 127 -12.81 -2.70 9.02
C GLU A 127 -12.25 -1.71 10.04
N PHE A 128 -11.30 -2.12 10.88
CA PHE A 128 -10.64 -1.22 11.82
C PHE A 128 -9.87 -0.11 11.11
N CYS A 129 -9.11 -0.43 10.06
CA CYS A 129 -8.44 0.56 9.21
C CYS A 129 -9.42 1.56 8.58
N ARG A 130 -10.57 1.07 8.09
CA ARG A 130 -11.64 1.91 7.56
C ARG A 130 -12.21 2.86 8.62
N LEU A 131 -12.50 2.36 9.83
CA LEU A 131 -13.03 3.18 10.92
C LEU A 131 -12.05 4.28 11.35
N ILE A 132 -10.75 3.97 11.41
CA ILE A 132 -9.70 4.99 11.67
C ILE A 132 -9.73 6.07 10.61
N TYR A 133 -9.81 5.68 9.34
CA TYR A 133 -9.92 6.63 8.24
C TYR A 133 -11.16 7.51 8.35
N GLU A 134 -12.33 6.94 8.66
CA GLU A 134 -13.58 7.68 8.85
C GLU A 134 -13.49 8.68 10.01
N ALA A 135 -12.79 8.33 11.10
CA ALA A 135 -12.54 9.21 12.22
C ALA A 135 -11.61 10.39 11.85
N LYS A 136 -10.59 10.17 11.01
CA LYS A 136 -9.67 11.22 10.54
C LYS A 136 -10.31 12.26 9.61
N ARG A 137 -11.48 11.97 9.02
CA ARG A 137 -12.20 12.89 8.11
C ARG A 137 -13.27 13.75 8.80
N LYS A 138 -13.53 13.52 10.08
CA LYS A 138 -14.39 14.37 10.92
C LYS A 138 -13.55 15.45 11.57
#